data_AF-A0A9D8AL90-F1
#
_entry.id   AF-A0A9D8AL90-F1
#
_cell.length_a   1.000
_cell.length_b   1.000
_cell.length_c   1.000
_cell.angle_alpha   90.00
_cell.angle_beta   90.00
_cell.angle_gamma   90.00
#
_symmetry.space_group_name_H-M   'P 1'
#
loop_
_entity.id
_entity.type
_entity.pdbx_description
1 polymer ?
#
loop_
_entity_poly.entity_id
_entity_poly.type
_entity_poly.pdbx_seq_one_letter_code
_entity_poly.pdbx_strand_id
1 'polypeptide(L)'
;MSIDKYQLAEKTLVRYEKLYGPNFRKVFSVANGYISRELTDGMVAGIPQKTLLKQKELWVVPIVLTKKAGGYGEIGAILIDDLSHAIVGASAKEEVLQKAELLFNEKAKAA
;
A
#
# COMPACT_ATOMS: atom_id res chain seq x y z
N MET A 1 -3.59 1.69 31.60
CA MET A 1 -3.20 2.86 30.77
C MET A 1 -3.09 2.41 29.34
N SER A 2 -4.13 2.63 28.52
CA SER A 2 -4.00 2.40 27.08
C SER A 2 -3.02 3.44 26.54
N ILE A 3 -1.94 2.99 25.91
CA ILE A 3 -1.23 3.86 24.97
C ILE A 3 -2.30 4.38 24.02
N ASP A 4 -2.45 5.70 23.96
CA ASP A 4 -3.34 6.34 23.01
C ASP A 4 -2.97 5.81 21.61
N LYS A 5 -3.93 5.20 20.91
CA LYS A 5 -3.69 4.55 19.62
C LYS A 5 -3.02 5.51 18.63
N TYR A 6 -3.27 6.81 18.78
CA TYR A 6 -2.61 7.86 18.00
C TYR A 6 -1.11 7.98 18.31
N GLN A 7 -0.71 7.91 19.57
CA GLN A 7 0.71 7.92 19.96
C GLN A 7 1.45 6.67 19.47
N LEU A 8 0.78 5.51 19.47
CA LEU A 8 1.36 4.28 18.92
C LEU A 8 1.53 4.39 17.39
N ALA A 9 0.52 4.93 16.69
CA ALA A 9 0.58 5.15 15.25
C ALA A 9 1.70 6.14 14.90
N GLU A 10 1.83 7.24 15.63
CA GLU A 10 2.89 8.23 15.44
C GLU A 10 4.28 7.63 15.63
N LYS A 11 4.53 6.89 16.73
CA LYS A 11 5.79 6.18 16.95
C LYS A 11 6.11 5.19 15.84
N THR A 12 5.09 4.51 15.32
CA THR A 12 5.24 3.55 14.22
C THR A 12 5.63 4.25 12.92
N LEU A 13 5.00 5.40 12.61
CA LEU A 13 5.34 6.21 11.44
C LEU A 13 6.77 6.76 11.53
N VAL A 14 7.16 7.33 12.67
CA VAL A 14 8.53 7.83 12.90
C VAL A 14 9.56 6.71 12.73
N ARG A 15 9.26 5.51 13.24
CA ARG A 15 10.12 4.34 13.05
C ARG A 15 10.27 4.00 11.56
N TYR A 16 9.17 4.02 10.80
CA TYR A 16 9.23 3.74 9.36
C TYR A 16 9.96 4.80 8.56
N GLU A 17 9.77 6.09 8.85
CA GLU A 17 10.55 7.17 8.24
C GLU A 17 12.05 7.01 8.51
N LYS A 18 12.43 6.57 9.72
CA LYS A 18 13.83 6.26 10.04
C LYS A 18 14.38 5.06 9.25
N LEU A 19 13.55 4.05 8.98
CA LEU A 19 13.96 2.82 8.29
C LEU A 19 13.99 2.97 6.77
N TYR A 20 13.01 3.66 6.21
CA TYR A 20 12.78 3.72 4.75
C TYR A 20 13.14 5.10 4.16
N GLY A 21 13.29 6.13 5.00
CA GLY A 21 13.67 7.47 4.59
C GLY A 21 12.51 8.49 4.67
N PRO A 22 12.82 9.78 4.49
CA PRO A 22 11.89 10.90 4.76
C PRO A 22 10.68 10.93 3.82
N ASN A 23 10.80 10.33 2.63
CA ASN A 23 9.71 10.31 1.64
C ASN A 23 8.64 9.24 1.93
N PHE A 24 8.90 8.31 2.86
CA PHE A 24 8.03 7.16 3.12
C PHE A 24 6.57 7.57 3.36
N ARG A 25 6.34 8.54 4.26
CA ARG A 25 4.98 9.01 4.59
C ARG A 25 4.28 9.66 3.41
N LYS A 26 5.01 10.43 2.60
CA LYS A 26 4.47 11.09 1.41
C LYS A 26 4.06 10.06 0.36
N VAL A 27 4.91 9.07 0.10
CA VAL A 27 4.64 7.95 -0.82
C VAL A 27 3.43 7.14 -0.35
N PHE A 28 3.36 6.82 0.94
CA PHE A 28 2.22 6.11 1.54
C PHE A 28 0.90 6.88 1.36
N SER A 29 0.93 8.19 1.54
CA SER A 29 -0.23 9.07 1.36
C SER A 29 -0.67 9.16 -0.10
N VAL A 30 0.28 9.28 -1.04
CA VAL A 30 -0.01 9.32 -2.49
C VAL A 30 -0.66 8.01 -2.95
N ALA A 31 -0.10 6.87 -2.52
CA ALA A 31 -0.63 5.55 -2.86
C ALA A 31 -2.06 5.36 -2.35
N ASN A 32 -2.34 5.66 -1.08
CA ASN A 32 -3.70 5.55 -0.55
C ASN A 32 -4.68 6.52 -1.24
N GLY A 33 -4.23 7.73 -1.59
CA GLY A 33 -5.06 8.67 -2.33
C GLY A 33 -5.37 8.19 -3.75
N TYR A 34 -4.50 7.42 -4.39
CA TYR A 34 -4.80 6.75 -5.65
C TYR A 34 -5.81 5.62 -5.46
N ILE A 35 -5.55 4.73 -4.48
CA ILE A 35 -6.44 3.59 -4.19
C ILE A 35 -7.87 4.07 -3.90
N SER A 36 -8.03 5.12 -3.09
CA SER A 36 -9.34 5.65 -2.74
C SER A 36 -10.11 6.25 -3.93
N ARG A 37 -9.40 6.72 -4.97
CA ARG A 37 -10.02 7.33 -6.15
C ARG A 37 -10.33 6.30 -7.23
N GLU A 38 -9.40 5.39 -7.48
CA GLU A 38 -9.44 4.52 -8.65
C GLU A 38 -10.02 3.13 -8.34
N LEU A 39 -9.94 2.68 -7.09
CA LEU A 39 -10.28 1.30 -6.69
C LEU A 39 -11.48 1.26 -5.73
N THR A 40 -11.89 0.05 -5.34
CA THR A 40 -13.05 -0.18 -4.48
C THR A 40 -12.70 -0.25 -3.00
N ASP A 41 -13.72 -0.14 -2.16
CA ASP A 41 -13.62 -0.34 -0.72
C ASP A 41 -12.94 -1.66 -0.35
N GLY A 42 -12.21 -1.64 0.76
CA GLY A 42 -11.49 -2.80 1.27
C GLY A 42 -10.06 -2.93 0.75
N MET A 43 -9.54 -1.97 -0.03
CA MET A 43 -8.15 -1.94 -0.47
C MET A 43 -7.37 -0.82 0.22
N VAL A 44 -6.11 -1.08 0.59
CA VAL A 44 -5.21 -0.09 1.20
C VAL A 44 -3.79 -0.25 0.67
N ALA A 45 -2.96 0.78 0.84
CA ALA A 45 -1.54 0.65 0.55
C ALA A 45 -0.85 -0.27 1.58
N GLY A 46 -0.08 -1.23 1.08
CA GLY A 46 0.91 -1.99 1.84
C GLY A 46 2.18 -1.16 2.09
N ILE A 47 3.21 -1.78 2.65
CA ILE A 47 4.46 -1.10 3.00
C ILE A 47 5.24 -0.74 1.72
N PRO A 48 5.50 0.56 1.45
CA PRO A 48 6.36 0.99 0.36
C PRO A 48 7.77 0.42 0.45
N GLN A 49 8.29 -0.04 -0.68
CA GLN A 49 9.67 -0.49 -0.82
C GLN A 49 10.37 0.29 -1.91
N LYS A 50 11.61 0.73 -1.65
CA LYS A 50 12.43 1.36 -2.69
C LYS A 50 12.89 0.30 -3.70
N THR A 51 12.93 0.69 -4.96
CA THR A 51 13.50 -0.07 -6.06
C THR A 51 14.23 0.85 -7.03
N LEU A 52 15.10 0.27 -7.86
CA LEU A 52 15.81 0.99 -8.91
C LEU A 52 15.43 0.41 -10.27
N LEU A 53 14.82 1.22 -11.13
CA LEU A 53 14.45 0.83 -12.49
C LEU A 53 15.16 1.72 -13.50
N LYS A 54 16.05 1.13 -14.32
CA LYS A 54 16.82 1.86 -15.34
C LYS A 54 17.46 3.14 -14.79
N GLN A 55 18.12 3.04 -13.63
CA GLN A 55 18.78 4.15 -12.91
C GLN A 55 17.83 5.21 -12.31
N LYS A 56 16.52 5.00 -12.35
CA LYS A 56 15.55 5.84 -11.64
C LYS A 56 15.13 5.18 -10.33
N GLU A 57 15.20 5.93 -9.24
CA GLU A 57 14.69 5.49 -7.95
C GLU A 57 13.17 5.61 -7.92
N LEU A 58 12.53 4.48 -7.62
CA LEU A 58 11.09 4.38 -7.52
C LEU A 58 10.71 3.74 -6.18
N TRP A 59 9.47 3.95 -5.79
CA TRP A 59 8.79 3.20 -4.75
C TRP A 59 7.82 2.23 -5.40
N VAL A 60 7.87 0.97 -4.97
CA VAL A 60 6.82 0.00 -5.21
C VAL A 60 5.95 -0.03 -3.96
N VAL A 61 4.68 0.30 -4.11
CA VAL A 61 3.70 0.27 -3.02
C VAL A 61 2.68 -0.82 -3.31
N PRO A 62 2.65 -1.92 -2.53
CA PRO A 62 1.64 -2.96 -2.73
C PRO A 62 0.23 -2.41 -2.52
N ILE A 63 -0.73 -2.95 -3.27
CA ILE A 63 -2.16 -2.78 -3.00
C ILE A 63 -2.60 -4.02 -2.24
N VAL A 64 -3.14 -3.83 -1.04
CA VAL A 64 -3.49 -4.92 -0.12
C VAL A 64 -5.00 -4.96 0.05
N LEU A 65 -5.59 -6.16 -0.11
CA LEU A 65 -6.99 -6.40 0.21
C LEU A 65 -7.17 -6.57 1.73
N THR A 66 -8.22 -6.01 2.31
CA THR A 66 -8.48 -5.98 3.76
C THR A 66 -9.93 -6.38 4.08
N LYS A 67 -10.16 -7.02 5.24
CA LYS A 67 -11.50 -7.25 5.81
C LYS A 67 -11.45 -7.36 7.33
N LYS A 68 -12.40 -6.71 8.01
CA LYS A 68 -12.83 -6.70 9.43
C LYS A 68 -11.79 -6.87 10.57
N ALA A 69 -10.70 -7.63 10.40
CA ALA A 69 -9.61 -7.79 11.36
C ALA A 69 -8.20 -8.03 10.74
N GLY A 70 -8.03 -8.07 9.40
CA GLY A 70 -6.71 -8.31 8.79
C GLY A 70 -6.65 -8.11 7.27
N GLY A 71 -5.42 -8.12 6.74
CA GLY A 71 -5.16 -8.12 5.30
C GLY A 71 -5.28 -9.53 4.72
N TYR A 72 -5.98 -9.68 3.60
CA TYR A 72 -6.08 -10.94 2.86
C TYR A 72 -4.80 -11.23 2.06
N GLY A 73 -4.13 -10.19 1.56
CA GLY A 73 -2.88 -10.31 0.79
C GLY A 73 -2.72 -9.19 -0.24
N GLU A 74 -1.59 -9.20 -0.93
CA GLU A 74 -1.25 -8.26 -2.00
C GLU A 74 -1.96 -8.66 -3.30
N ILE A 75 -2.61 -7.69 -3.94
CA ILE A 75 -3.43 -7.88 -5.16
C ILE A 75 -2.98 -7.00 -6.33
N GLY A 76 -1.97 -6.16 -6.12
CA GLY A 76 -1.38 -5.28 -7.14
C GLY A 76 -0.30 -4.40 -6.55
N ALA A 77 0.20 -3.45 -7.35
CA ALA A 77 1.18 -2.47 -6.89
C ALA A 77 1.02 -1.12 -7.62
N ILE A 78 1.55 -0.08 -7.00
CA ILE A 78 1.68 1.28 -7.53
C ILE A 78 3.17 1.63 -7.56
N LEU A 79 3.62 2.20 -8.67
CA LEU A 79 4.98 2.72 -8.84
C LEU A 79 4.96 4.24 -8.69
N ILE A 80 5.78 4.76 -7.77
CA ILE A 80 5.86 6.19 -7.46
C ILE A 80 7.31 6.65 -7.61
N ASP A 81 7.54 7.72 -8.34
CA ASP A 81 8.87 8.33 -8.48
C ASP A 81 9.36 8.92 -7.14
N ASP A 82 10.60 8.64 -6.72
CA ASP A 82 11.10 9.05 -5.40
C ASP A 82 11.24 10.56 -5.25
N LEU A 83 11.54 11.28 -6.34
CA LEU A 83 11.80 12.72 -6.30
C LEU A 83 10.52 13.53 -6.43
N SER A 84 9.71 13.24 -7.44
CA SER A 84 8.49 13.99 -7.76
C SER A 84 7.26 13.51 -7.00
N HIS A 85 7.31 12.31 -6.43
CA HIS A 85 6.17 11.59 -5.85
C HIS A 85 5.01 11.40 -6.83
N ALA A 86 5.28 11.48 -8.13
CA ALA A 86 4.32 11.20 -9.18
C ALA A 86 4.11 9.68 -9.32
N ILE A 87 2.87 9.25 -9.56
CA ILE A 87 2.58 7.87 -9.93
C ILE A 87 3.02 7.68 -11.37
N VAL A 88 3.97 6.79 -11.59
CA VAL A 88 4.55 6.49 -12.91
C VAL A 88 4.05 5.16 -13.48
N GLY A 89 3.30 4.40 -12.69
CA GLY A 89 2.64 3.17 -13.12
C GLY A 89 1.80 2.58 -11.99
N ALA A 90 0.86 1.72 -12.35
CA ALA A 90 0.08 0.92 -11.41
C ALA A 90 -0.40 -0.35 -12.11
N SER A 91 -0.68 -1.41 -11.34
CA SER A 91 -1.41 -2.57 -11.85
C SER A 91 -2.76 -2.13 -12.44
N ALA A 92 -3.18 -2.77 -13.54
CA ALA A 92 -4.46 -2.46 -14.18
C ALA A 92 -5.63 -2.76 -13.23
N LYS A 93 -6.65 -1.91 -13.25
CA LYS A 93 -7.78 -2.00 -12.33
C LYS A 93 -8.49 -3.35 -12.41
N GLU A 94 -8.69 -3.84 -13.63
CA GLU A 94 -9.36 -5.11 -13.90
C GLU A 94 -8.58 -6.29 -13.30
N GLU A 95 -7.24 -6.28 -13.43
CA GLU A 95 -6.38 -7.31 -12.84
C GLU A 95 -6.41 -7.28 -11.31
N VAL A 96 -6.41 -6.08 -10.72
CA VAL A 96 -6.50 -5.89 -9.26
C VAL A 96 -7.82 -6.43 -8.73
N LEU A 97 -8.94 -6.13 -9.40
CA LEU A 97 -10.27 -6.61 -9.01
C LEU A 97 -10.40 -8.13 -9.16
N GLN A 98 -9.91 -8.70 -10.27
CA GLN A 98 -9.90 -10.14 -10.48
C GLN A 98 -9.09 -10.87 -9.40
N LYS A 99 -7.89 -10.36 -9.06
CA LYS A 99 -7.09 -10.92 -7.97
C LYS A 99 -7.77 -10.79 -6.62
N ALA A 100 -8.45 -9.68 -6.36
CA ALA A 100 -9.21 -9.49 -5.13
C ALA A 100 -10.34 -10.52 -4.99
N GLU A 101 -11.09 -10.78 -6.06
CA GLU A 101 -12.15 -11.78 -6.08
C GLU A 101 -11.61 -13.20 -5.86
N LEU A 102 -10.54 -13.57 -6.56
CA LEU A 102 -9.88 -14.88 -6.39
C LEU A 102 -9.43 -15.08 -4.94
N LEU A 103 -8.70 -14.10 -4.39
CA LEU A 103 -8.18 -14.17 -3.03
C LEU A 103 -9.30 -14.22 -1.98
N PHE A 104 -10.39 -13.49 -2.21
CA PHE A 104 -11.57 -13.55 -1.36
C PHE A 104 -12.20 -14.95 -1.37
N ASN A 105 -12.37 -15.54 -2.55
CA ASN A 105 -12.97 -16.87 -2.72
C ASN A 105 -12.10 -17.98 -2.14
N GLU A 106 -10.78 -17.91 -2.30
CA GLU A 106 -9.83 -18.85 -1.68
C GLU A 106 -9.95 -18.84 -0.15
N LYS A 107 -9.99 -17.64 0.43
CA LYS A 107 -10.03 -17.48 1.89
C LYS A 107 -11.40 -17.79 2.47
N ALA A 108 -12.47 -17.61 1.71
CA ALA A 108 -13.82 -18.04 2.08
C ALA A 108 -13.96 -19.57 2.09
N LYS A 109 -13.26 -20.28 1.20
CA LYS A 109 -13.24 -21.75 1.17
C LYS A 109 -12.37 -22.39 2.27
N ALA A 110 -11.41 -21.65 2.79
CA ALA A 110 -10.49 -22.10 3.83
C ALA A 110 -10.98 -21.81 5.27
N ALA A 111 -12.12 -21.15 5.43
CA ALA A 111 -12.74 -20.78 6.70
C ALA A 111 -13.98 -21.64 6.98
#